data_AF-A0A528V6N6-F1
#
_entry.id   AF-A0A528V6N6-F1
#
_cell.length_a   1.000
_cell.length_b   1.000
_cell.length_c   1.000
_cell.angle_alpha   90.00
_cell.angle_beta   90.00
_cell.angle_gamma   90.00
#
_symmetry.space_group_name_H-M   'P 1'
#
loop_
_entity.id
_entity.type
_entity.pdbx_description
1 polymer ?
#
loop_
_entity_poly.entity_id
_entity_poly.type
_entity_poly.pdbx_seq_one_letter_code
_entity_poly.pdbx_strand_id
1 'polypeptide(L)'
;ENGAGKTTLMNVLFGAYAPDAGEILVQGRPVTINNSADALAAGIGMVHQHFHLAPRLSVLENLLIGIPGKSGRIDRAGGLARLAEIGRQHGLTLDPDLPVS
;
A
#
# COMPACT_ATOMS: atom_id res chain seq x y z
N GLU A 1 -20.88 -8.90 6.32
CA GLU A 1 -19.71 -8.78 7.22
C GLU A 1 -20.00 -9.60 8.49
N ASN A 2 -19.14 -10.54 8.88
CA ASN A 2 -19.49 -11.58 9.88
C ASN A 2 -19.24 -11.18 11.35
N GLY A 3 -19.12 -9.89 11.68
CA GLY A 3 -18.96 -9.40 13.07
C GLY A 3 -17.72 -9.85 13.84
N ALA A 4 -16.89 -10.73 13.29
CA ALA A 4 -15.75 -11.35 13.98
C ALA A 4 -14.51 -10.43 14.15
N GLY A 5 -14.64 -9.12 13.92
CA GLY A 5 -13.55 -8.15 14.11
C GLY A 5 -12.43 -8.16 13.07
N LYS A 6 -12.55 -8.90 11.96
CA LYS A 6 -11.52 -8.95 10.90
C LYS A 6 -11.17 -7.57 10.34
N THR A 7 -12.18 -6.78 9.98
CA THR A 7 -11.99 -5.42 9.45
C THR A 7 -11.33 -4.52 10.48
N THR A 8 -11.76 -4.63 11.75
CA THR A 8 -11.15 -3.89 12.87
C THR A 8 -9.67 -4.24 13.03
N LEU A 9 -9.33 -5.53 13.04
CA LEU A 9 -7.94 -5.98 13.13
C LEU A 9 -7.10 -5.44 11.98
N MET A 10 -7.62 -5.50 10.74
CA MET A 10 -6.94 -4.97 9.56
C MET A 10 -6.72 -3.46 9.66
N ASN A 11 -7.73 -2.71 10.12
CA ASN A 11 -7.62 -1.27 10.34
C ASN A 11 -6.59 -0.91 11.42
N VAL A 12 -6.47 -1.72 12.47
CA VAL A 12 -5.41 -1.55 13.48
C VAL A 12 -4.03 -1.81 12.88
N LEU A 13 -3.86 -2.91 12.14
CA LEU A 13 -2.58 -3.27 11.52
C LEU A 13 -2.12 -2.28 10.44
N PHE A 14 -3.04 -1.48 9.89
CA PHE A 14 -2.74 -0.45 8.89
C PHE A 14 -2.79 0.99 9.43
N GLY A 15 -2.95 1.15 10.74
CA GLY A 15 -2.90 2.46 11.40
C GLY A 15 -4.12 3.35 11.18
N ALA A 16 -5.25 2.79 10.75
CA ALA A 16 -6.51 3.53 10.70
C ALA A 16 -7.15 3.65 12.10
N TYR A 17 -6.92 2.67 12.98
CA TYR A 17 -7.33 2.68 14.38
C TYR A 17 -6.14 2.36 15.30
N ALA A 18 -6.11 2.94 16.49
CA ALA A 18 -5.18 2.54 17.54
C ALA A 18 -5.72 1.28 18.26
N PRO A 19 -4.86 0.32 18.64
CA PRO A 19 -5.28 -0.77 19.51
C PRO A 19 -5.56 -0.24 20.93
N ASP A 20 -6.59 -0.75 21.59
CA ASP A 20 -6.87 -0.40 22.99
C ASP A 20 -5.83 -0.96 23.97
N ALA A 21 -5.23 -2.11 23.63
CA ALA A 21 -4.20 -2.78 24.40
C ALA A 21 -3.40 -3.78 23.53
N GLY A 22 -2.27 -4.25 24.05
CA GLY A 22 -1.40 -5.24 23.41
C GLY A 22 -0.26 -4.62 22.61
N GLU A 23 0.45 -5.45 21.84
CA GLU A 23 1.57 -5.05 21.01
C GLU A 23 1.52 -5.73 19.64
N ILE A 24 2.08 -5.06 18.63
CA ILE A 24 2.23 -5.59 17.28
C ILE A 24 3.71 -5.90 17.10
N LEU A 25 4.03 -7.14 16.75
CA LEU A 25 5.39 -7.55 16.42
C LEU A 25 5.47 -7.89 14.93
N VAL A 26 6.39 -7.24 14.22
CA VAL A 26 6.70 -7.57 12.82
C VAL A 26 8.09 -8.20 12.78
N GLN A 27 8.16 -9.45 12.31
CA GLN A 27 9.41 -10.24 12.32
C GLN A 27 10.05 -10.30 13.72
N GLY A 28 9.22 -10.45 14.76
CA GLY A 28 9.66 -10.52 16.16
C GLY A 28 10.08 -9.18 16.78
N ARG A 29 9.97 -8.06 16.06
CA ARG A 29 10.30 -6.73 16.58
C ARG A 29 9.02 -5.94 16.88
N PRO A 30 8.88 -5.37 18.09
CA PRO A 30 7.76 -4.48 18.38
C PRO A 30 7.72 -3.29 17.43
N VAL A 31 6.54 -2.94 16.94
CA VAL A 31 6.30 -1.77 16.09
C VAL A 31 5.14 -0.94 16.61
N THR A 32 5.23 0.37 16.43
CA THR A 32 4.12 1.30 16.66
C THR A 32 3.63 1.79 15.31
N ILE A 33 2.35 1.57 15.03
CA ILE A 33 1.71 1.93 13.76
C ILE A 33 0.62 2.95 14.05
N ASN A 34 0.87 4.21 13.73
CA ASN A 34 -0.10 5.31 13.97
C ASN A 34 -0.83 5.73 12.70
N ASN A 35 -0.33 5.30 11.54
CA ASN A 35 -0.87 5.62 10.23
C ASN A 35 -0.36 4.59 9.20
N SER A 36 -0.88 4.67 7.97
CA SER A 36 -0.52 3.75 6.89
C SER A 36 0.95 3.85 6.45
N ALA A 37 1.60 5.02 6.59
CA ALA A 37 3.02 5.17 6.27
C ALA A 37 3.91 4.40 7.26
N ASP A 38 3.55 4.40 8.56
CA ASP A 38 4.23 3.58 9.57
C ASP A 38 4.09 2.07 9.24
N ALA A 39 2.89 1.64 8.83
CA ALA A 39 2.65 0.24 8.43
C ALA A 39 3.50 -0.15 7.20
N LEU A 40 3.55 0.70 6.18
CA LEU A 40 4.38 0.49 4.98
C LEU A 40 5.88 0.44 5.34
N ALA A 41 6.35 1.34 6.21
CA ALA A 41 7.74 1.34 6.69
C ALA A 41 8.08 0.07 7.49
N ALA A 42 7.09 -0.52 8.19
CA ALA A 42 7.21 -1.81 8.85
C ALA A 42 7.12 -3.01 7.87
N GLY A 43 6.91 -2.77 6.57
CA GLY A 43 6.81 -3.83 5.56
C GLY A 43 5.41 -4.43 5.42
N ILE A 44 4.38 -3.76 5.93
CA ILE A 44 2.98 -4.20 5.84
C ILE A 44 2.30 -3.48 4.68
N GLY A 45 1.92 -4.24 3.65
CA GLY A 45 1.04 -3.78 2.57
C GLY A 45 -0.38 -4.32 2.76
N MET A 46 -1.39 -3.50 2.45
CA MET A 46 -2.80 -3.90 2.51
C MET A 46 -3.40 -4.05 1.11
N VAL A 47 -4.12 -5.15 0.88
CA VAL A 47 -4.97 -5.35 -0.31
C VAL A 47 -6.42 -5.31 0.16
N HIS A 48 -7.19 -4.35 -0.34
CA HIS A 48 -8.60 -4.18 0.01
C HIS A 48 -9.50 -5.15 -0.77
N GLN A 49 -10.61 -5.59 -0.16
CA GLN A 49 -11.60 -6.48 -0.80
C GLN A 49 -12.26 -5.84 -2.04
N HIS A 50 -12.51 -4.53 -1.97
CA HIS A 50 -12.91 -3.72 -3.10
C HIS A 50 -11.70 -2.90 -3.55
N PHE A 51 -11.50 -2.78 -4.86
CA PHE A 51 -10.39 -2.01 -5.40
C PHE A 51 -10.49 -0.54 -4.95
N HIS A 52 -9.47 -0.08 -4.24
CA HIS A 52 -9.30 1.33 -3.89
C HIS A 52 -8.33 1.97 -4.86
N LEU A 53 -8.77 2.11 -6.10
CA LEU A 53 -8.03 2.79 -7.16
C LEU A 53 -8.41 4.27 -7.19
N ALA A 54 -7.46 5.12 -7.59
CA ALA A 54 -7.72 6.53 -7.87
C ALA A 54 -8.00 6.69 -9.37
N PRO A 55 -9.27 6.76 -9.81
CA PRO A 55 -9.65 6.63 -11.22
C PRO A 55 -9.20 7.79 -12.11
N ARG A 56 -8.80 8.92 -11.52
CA ARG A 56 -8.26 10.07 -12.27
C ARG A 56 -6.75 10.02 -12.45
N LEU A 57 -6.10 8.99 -11.89
CA LEU A 57 -4.66 8.82 -11.92
C LEU A 57 -4.30 7.66 -12.84
N SER A 58 -3.14 7.78 -13.48
CA SER A 58 -2.61 6.73 -14.35
C SER A 58 -2.26 5.46 -13.58
N VAL A 59 -1.98 4.35 -14.28
CA VAL A 59 -1.45 3.13 -13.65
C VAL A 59 -0.18 3.42 -12.86
N LEU A 60 0.76 4.18 -13.44
CA LEU A 60 2.01 4.55 -12.78
C LEU A 60 1.77 5.45 -11.56
N GLU A 61 0.85 6.39 -11.66
CA GLU A 61 0.51 7.26 -10.54
C GLU A 61 -0.14 6.46 -9.40
N ASN A 62 -1.08 5.55 -9.70
CA ASN A 62 -1.67 4.63 -8.72
C ASN A 62 -0.61 3.76 -8.02
N LEU A 63 0.42 3.31 -8.75
CA LEU A 63 1.54 2.56 -8.18
C LEU A 63 2.39 3.40 -7.22
N LEU A 64 2.53 4.70 -7.50
CA LEU A 64 3.41 5.61 -6.75
C LEU A 64 2.70 6.39 -5.64
N ILE A 65 1.36 6.32 -5.54
CA ILE A 65 0.59 6.97 -4.47
C ILE A 65 1.11 6.53 -3.10
N GLY A 66 1.40 7.52 -2.25
CA GLY A 66 1.86 7.28 -0.88
C GLY A 66 3.32 6.82 -0.76
N ILE A 67 4.03 6.63 -1.87
CA ILE A 67 5.46 6.33 -1.85
C ILE A 67 6.25 7.65 -1.79
N PRO A 68 6.97 7.93 -0.69
CA PRO A 68 7.72 9.17 -0.58
C PRO A 68 8.86 9.20 -1.60
N GLY A 69 8.89 10.28 -2.37
CA GLY A 69 9.98 10.58 -3.29
C GLY A 69 11.21 11.18 -2.59
N LYS A 70 12.29 11.41 -3.34
CA LYS A 70 13.47 12.12 -2.82
C LYS A 70 13.27 13.62 -2.92
N SER A 71 13.48 14.34 -1.80
CA SER A 71 13.37 15.81 -1.75
C SER A 71 12.03 16.35 -2.28
N GLY A 72 10.93 15.65 -2.01
CA GLY A 72 9.58 16.02 -2.47
C GLY A 72 9.28 15.69 -3.94
N ARG A 73 10.18 15.00 -4.65
CA ARG A 73 10.00 14.62 -6.06
C ARG A 73 9.72 13.13 -6.19
N ILE A 74 8.62 12.79 -6.86
CA ILE A 74 8.22 11.41 -7.16
C ILE A 74 9.30 10.73 -8.03
N ASP A 75 9.67 9.49 -7.68
CA ASP A 75 10.60 8.67 -8.46
C ASP A 75 9.88 7.95 -9.61
N ARG A 76 9.59 8.70 -10.69
CA ARG A 76 8.92 8.15 -11.87
C ARG A 76 9.74 7.04 -12.55
N ALA A 77 11.07 7.18 -12.59
CA ALA A 77 11.95 6.22 -13.24
C ALA A 77 11.96 4.88 -12.50
N GLY A 78 12.08 4.91 -11.17
CA GLY A 78 11.96 3.72 -10.31
C GLY A 78 10.58 3.06 -10.43
N GLY A 79 9.51 3.86 -10.47
CA GLY A 79 8.14 3.37 -10.67
C GLY A 79 7.96 2.62 -12.00
N LEU A 80 8.46 3.17 -13.11
CA LEU A 80 8.41 2.51 -14.42
C LEU A 80 9.18 1.19 -14.43
N ALA A 81 10.38 1.17 -13.83
CA ALA A 81 11.17 -0.06 -13.74
C ALA A 81 10.43 -1.13 -12.92
N ARG A 82 9.79 -0.74 -11.82
CA ARG A 82 8.99 -1.65 -10.98
C ARG A 82 7.75 -2.17 -11.71
N LEU A 83 7.03 -1.31 -12.43
CA LEU A 83 5.86 -1.69 -13.22
C LEU A 83 6.23 -2.70 -14.31
N ALA A 84 7.33 -2.46 -15.03
CA ALA A 84 7.82 -3.38 -16.06
C ALA A 84 8.23 -4.74 -15.47
N GLU A 85 8.82 -4.75 -14.27
CA GLU A 85 9.17 -6.00 -13.57
C GLU A 85 7.91 -6.79 -13.18
N ILE A 86 6.90 -6.12 -12.61
CA ILE A 86 5.61 -6.76 -12.29
C ILE A 86 4.96 -7.32 -13.56
N GLY A 87 4.98 -6.56 -14.66
CA GLY A 87 4.48 -7.00 -15.96
C GLY A 87 5.15 -8.28 -16.46
N ARG A 88 6.48 -8.36 -16.36
CA ARG A 88 7.25 -9.57 -16.70
C ARG A 88 6.94 -10.75 -15.78
N GLN A 89 6.92 -10.53 -14.46
CA GLN A 89 6.72 -11.60 -13.47
C GLN A 89 5.33 -12.24 -13.54
N HIS A 90 4.31 -11.45 -13.92
CA HIS A 90 2.91 -11.87 -13.85
C HIS A 90 2.21 -11.92 -15.22
N GLY A 91 2.92 -11.66 -16.33
CA GLY A 91 2.35 -11.67 -17.67
C GLY A 91 1.33 -10.55 -17.92
N LEU A 92 1.48 -9.42 -17.24
CA LEU A 92 0.57 -8.28 -17.34
C LEU A 92 1.11 -7.26 -18.35
N THR A 93 0.25 -6.82 -19.27
CA THR A 93 0.53 -5.65 -20.13
C THR A 93 -0.19 -4.46 -19.55
N LEU A 94 0.56 -3.53 -18.96
CA LEU A 94 0.04 -2.33 -18.30
C LEU A 94 0.62 -1.10 -18.97
N ASP A 95 -0.24 -0.20 -19.43
CA ASP A 95 0.19 1.11 -19.93
C ASP A 95 0.37 2.06 -18.74
N PRO A 96 1.59 2.57 -18.46
CA PRO A 96 1.85 3.43 -17.32
C PRO A 96 1.10 4.75 -17.36
N ASP A 97 0.68 5.22 -18.54
CA ASP A 97 0.13 6.56 -18.74
C ASP A 97 -1.41 6.55 -18.90
N LEU A 98 -2.05 5.38 -18.98
CA LEU A 98 -3.50 5.26 -19.00
C LEU A 98 -4.11 5.36 -17.60
N PRO A 99 -5.26 6.06 -17.43
CA PRO A 99 -6.06 5.99 -16.22
C PRO A 99 -6.49 4.56 -15.89
N VAL A 100 -6.59 4.27 -14.60
CA VAL A 100 -7.16 3.00 -14.12
C VAL A 100 -8.69 2.97 -14.24
N SER A 101 -9.25 1.81 -14.59
CA SER A 101 -10.69 1.57 -14.76
C SER A 101 -11.15 0.30 -14.07
#